data_AF-A0A3M1GHR2-F1
#
_entry.id   AF-A0A3M1GHR2-F1
#
_cell.length_a   1.000
_cell.length_b   1.000
_cell.length_c   1.000
_cell.angle_alpha   90.00
_cell.angle_beta   90.00
_cell.angle_gamma   90.00
#
_symmetry.space_group_name_H-M   'P 1'
#
loop_
_entity.id
_entity.type
_entity.pdbx_description
1 polymer ?
#
loop_
_entity_poly.entity_id
_entity_poly.type
_entity_poly.pdbx_seq_one_letter_code
_entity_poly.pdbx_strand_id
1 'polypeptide(L)'
;MPALYVVEQGAKIQKEHRRLVVSKDGEVLQSIPLIKLEQVYLLGNISITTPALGWLMDNNIDVVFCDRHGRYRGRVVGQTSGHSKLRRLQYRRVDTPLFAMNTARAIVQAKLRNSRALLQRYQRDLHRPALQV
;
A
#
# COMPACT_ATOMS: atom_id res chain seq x y z
N MET A 1 -1.97 9.83 -4.06
CA MET A 1 -1.82 8.76 -3.06
C MET A 1 -0.51 8.87 -2.29
N PRO A 2 -0.40 9.82 -1.35
CA PRO A 2 0.74 9.90 -0.43
C PRO A 2 0.70 8.75 0.59
N ALA A 3 1.60 7.78 0.40
CA ALA A 3 1.87 6.72 1.36
C ALA A 3 3.09 7.09 2.24
N LEU A 4 2.99 6.85 3.55
CA LEU A 4 4.11 6.99 4.47
C LEU A 4 4.83 5.66 4.60
N TYR A 5 6.12 5.63 4.27
CA TYR A 5 7.00 4.50 4.50
C TYR A 5 7.87 4.79 5.71
N VAL A 6 7.74 3.97 6.76
CA VAL A 6 8.64 4.01 7.91
C VAL A 6 9.58 2.83 7.79
N VAL A 7 10.87 3.13 7.67
CA VAL A 7 11.96 2.16 7.48
C VAL A 7 12.99 2.20 8.60
N GLU A 8 12.97 3.26 9.42
CA GLU A 8 13.89 3.44 10.53
C GLU A 8 13.59 2.43 11.64
N GLN A 9 14.58 1.60 11.98
CA GLN A 9 14.39 0.53 12.96
C GLN A 9 14.34 1.09 14.39
N GLY A 10 13.46 0.53 15.20
CA GLY A 10 13.21 1.03 16.56
C GLY A 10 12.32 2.28 16.59
N ALA A 11 11.86 2.79 15.45
CA ALA A 11 10.97 3.92 15.42
C ALA A 11 9.61 3.59 16.05
N LYS A 12 8.99 4.62 16.62
CA LYS A 12 7.68 4.62 17.23
C LYS A 12 6.78 5.61 16.51
N ILE A 13 5.58 5.16 16.19
CA ILE A 13 4.55 5.95 15.54
C ILE A 13 3.45 6.24 16.54
N GLN A 14 3.14 7.51 16.72
CA GLN A 14 2.08 7.98 17.59
C GLN A 14 1.25 9.08 16.94
N LYS A 15 -0.01 9.18 17.36
CA LYS A 15 -0.89 10.25 16.94
C LYS A 15 -0.79 11.38 17.95
N GLU A 16 -0.47 12.57 17.46
CA GLU A 16 -0.48 13.81 18.25
C GLU A 16 -1.41 14.80 17.55
N HIS A 17 -2.52 15.14 18.21
CA HIS A 17 -3.56 16.00 17.66
C HIS A 17 -4.02 15.54 16.26
N ARG A 18 -3.69 16.30 15.21
CA ARG A 18 -4.03 16.05 13.80
C ARG A 18 -2.85 15.55 12.98
N ARG A 19 -1.80 15.03 13.64
CA ARG A 19 -0.56 14.59 13.01
C ARG A 19 -0.20 13.17 13.43
N LEU A 20 0.45 12.46 12.51
CA LEU A 20 1.16 11.23 12.79
C LEU A 20 2.62 11.59 13.00
N VAL A 21 3.15 11.29 14.18
CA VAL A 21 4.51 11.58 14.60
C VAL A 21 5.29 10.28 14.60
N VAL A 22 6.43 10.30 13.91
CA VAL A 22 7.42 9.22 13.90
C VAL A 22 8.59 9.71 14.74
N SER A 23 8.91 8.97 15.80
CA SER A 23 10.00 9.29 16.71
C SER A 23 10.88 8.08 16.98
N LYS A 24 12.11 8.33 17.42
CA LYS A 24 13.05 7.29 17.86
C LYS A 24 13.87 7.87 19.00
N ASP A 25 14.04 7.12 20.08
CA ASP A 25 14.84 7.52 21.24
C ASP A 25 14.49 8.90 21.82
N GLY A 26 13.21 9.30 21.73
CA GLY A 26 12.70 10.60 22.20
C GLY A 26 12.75 11.73 21.17
N GLU A 27 13.46 11.54 20.05
CA GLU A 27 13.57 12.54 18.99
C GLU A 27 12.50 12.36 17.90
N VAL A 28 11.90 13.46 17.46
CA VAL A 28 10.93 13.46 16.36
C VAL A 28 11.68 13.45 15.04
N LEU A 29 11.58 12.33 14.32
CA LEU A 29 12.17 12.17 12.98
C LEU A 29 11.28 12.83 11.92
N GLN A 30 9.97 12.66 12.05
CA GLN A 30 9.01 13.18 11.08
C GLN A 30 7.65 13.42 11.72
N SER A 31 6.94 14.44 11.25
CA SER A 31 5.57 14.72 11.64
C SER A 31 4.73 14.99 10.40
N ILE A 32 3.69 14.21 10.16
CA ILE A 32 2.88 14.23 8.94
C ILE A 32 1.43 14.64 9.28
N PRO A 33 0.82 15.63 8.60
CA PRO A 33 -0.59 15.90 8.77
C PRO A 33 -1.44 14.69 8.35
N LEU A 34 -2.31 14.21 9.24
CA LEU A 34 -3.12 13.00 8.99
C LEU A 34 -4.02 13.11 7.75
N ILE A 35 -4.48 14.33 7.42
CA ILE A 35 -5.33 14.57 6.24
C ILE A 35 -4.59 14.38 4.91
N LYS A 36 -3.26 14.31 4.94
CA LYS A 36 -2.43 14.05 3.76
C LYS A 36 -2.00 12.57 3.68
N LEU A 37 -2.58 11.68 4.47
CA LEU A 37 -2.14 10.31 4.58
C LEU A 37 -3.21 9.38 4.00
N GLU A 38 -2.83 8.56 3.02
CA GLU A 38 -3.74 7.55 2.44
C GLU A 38 -3.35 6.12 2.83
N GLN A 39 -2.09 5.89 3.20
CA GLN A 39 -1.59 4.57 3.60
C GLN A 39 -0.31 4.68 4.43
N VAL A 40 -0.06 3.71 5.32
CA VAL A 40 1.19 3.57 6.08
C VAL A 40 1.82 2.21 5.83
N TYR A 41 3.12 2.19 5.57
CA TYR A 41 3.94 0.98 5.48
C TYR A 41 4.99 0.96 6.58
N LEU A 42 5.03 -0.11 7.35
CA LEU A 42 5.99 -0.34 8.43
C LEU A 42 6.92 -1.47 8.02
N LEU A 43 8.20 -1.16 7.81
CA LEU A 43 9.20 -2.12 7.32
C LEU A 43 10.15 -2.53 8.46
N GLY A 44 9.93 -3.71 9.04
CA GLY A 44 10.78 -4.26 10.09
C GLY A 44 10.30 -3.97 11.51
N ASN A 45 11.23 -3.68 12.41
CA ASN A 45 10.96 -3.48 13.84
C ASN A 45 10.53 -2.04 14.11
N ILE A 46 9.26 -1.73 13.88
CA ILE A 46 8.65 -0.42 14.11
C ILE A 46 7.39 -0.61 14.94
N SER A 47 7.23 0.22 15.96
CA SER A 47 6.05 0.21 16.82
C SER A 47 5.06 1.29 16.39
N ILE A 48 3.77 0.99 16.51
CA ILE A 48 2.68 1.96 16.34
C ILE A 48 1.78 1.88 17.55
N THR A 49 1.39 3.03 18.11
CA THR A 49 0.52 3.04 19.28
C THR A 49 -0.93 2.72 18.90
N THR A 50 -1.66 2.06 19.81
CA THR A 50 -3.07 1.71 19.60
C THR A 50 -3.95 2.93 19.23
N PRO A 51 -3.80 4.12 19.86
CA PRO A 51 -4.57 5.30 19.46
C PRO A 51 -4.29 5.77 18.03
N ALA A 52 -3.03 5.65 17.57
CA ALA A 52 -2.68 5.96 16.18
C ALA A 52 -3.35 4.95 15.24
N LEU A 53 -3.22 3.66 15.53
CA LEU A 53 -3.82 2.59 14.73
C LEU A 53 -5.34 2.70 14.66
N GLY A 54 -6.01 2.97 15.79
CA GLY A 54 -7.47 3.15 15.86
C GLY A 54 -7.95 4.28 14.96
N TRP A 55 -7.31 5.46 15.06
CA TRP A 55 -7.68 6.59 14.22
C TRP A 55 -7.47 6.31 12.72
N LEU A 56 -6.38 5.62 12.35
CA LEU A 56 -6.11 5.24 10.96
C LEU A 56 -7.19 4.28 10.45
N MET A 57 -7.59 3.28 11.24
CA MET A 57 -8.69 2.38 10.89
C MET A 57 -10.03 3.11 10.70
N ASP A 58 -10.38 4.02 11.61
CA ASP A 58 -11.64 4.79 11.54
C ASP A 58 -11.71 5.68 10.29
N ASN A 59 -10.55 6.09 9.76
CA ASN A 59 -10.44 6.93 8.58
C ASN A 59 -10.13 6.13 7.30
N ASN A 60 -10.23 4.79 7.34
CA ASN A 60 -9.93 3.88 6.22
C ASN A 60 -8.51 4.07 5.65
N ILE A 61 -7.54 4.37 6.51
CA ILE A 61 -6.13 4.45 6.14
C ILE A 61 -5.47 3.13 6.53
N ASP A 62 -5.10 2.35 5.51
CA ASP A 62 -4.50 1.03 5.70
C ASP A 62 -3.10 1.14 6.32
N VAL A 63 -2.81 0.27 7.30
CA VAL A 63 -1.46 0.10 7.86
C VAL A 63 -0.94 -1.27 7.46
N VAL A 64 0.10 -1.28 6.62
CA VAL A 64 0.72 -2.48 6.08
C VAL A 64 2.01 -2.78 6.84
N PHE A 65 2.14 -4.00 7.32
CA PHE A 65 3.30 -4.50 8.03
C PHE A 65 4.12 -5.38 7.09
N CYS A 66 5.40 -5.05 6.97
CA CYS A 66 6.39 -5.80 6.22
C CYS A 66 7.57 -6.16 7.11
N ASP A 67 8.35 -7.16 6.73
CA ASP A 67 9.69 -7.34 7.30
C ASP A 67 10.67 -6.28 6.79
N ARG A 68 11.92 -6.34 7.29
CA ARG A 68 13.01 -5.43 6.90
C ARG A 68 13.40 -5.49 5.41
N HIS A 69 12.99 -6.54 4.69
CA HIS A 69 13.25 -6.76 3.27
C HIS A 69 12.02 -6.43 2.41
N GLY A 70 10.97 -5.87 3.02
CA GLY A 70 9.73 -5.50 2.33
C GLY A 70 8.76 -6.67 2.10
N ARG A 71 9.02 -7.87 2.66
CA ARG A 71 8.08 -8.99 2.56
C ARG A 71 6.84 -8.69 3.40
N TYR A 72 5.69 -8.75 2.76
CA TYR A 72 4.39 -8.54 3.41
C TYR A 72 4.16 -9.56 4.54
N ARG A 73 3.77 -9.06 5.72
CA ARG A 73 3.37 -9.85 6.90
C ARG A 73 1.88 -9.80 7.15
N GLY A 74 1.26 -8.66 6.89
CA GLY A 74 -0.14 -8.43 7.18
C GLY A 74 -0.50 -6.97 7.03
N ARG A 75 -1.79 -6.67 7.19
CA ARG A 75 -2.26 -5.29 7.22
C ARG A 75 -3.43 -5.16 8.18
N VAL A 76 -3.53 -4.00 8.78
CA VAL A 76 -4.69 -3.55 9.54
C VAL A 76 -5.47 -2.60 8.65
N VAL A 77 -6.77 -2.82 8.57
CA VAL A 77 -7.70 -2.11 7.69
C VAL A 77 -8.84 -1.56 8.52
N GLY A 78 -9.48 -0.51 8.01
CA GLY A 78 -10.72 0.00 8.60
C GLY A 78 -11.87 -1.01 8.56
N GLN A 79 -13.04 -0.58 9.05
CA GLN A 79 -14.23 -1.41 9.03
C GLN A 79 -14.56 -1.91 7.62
N THR A 80 -15.06 -3.14 7.54
CA THR A 80 -15.36 -3.75 6.24
C THR A 80 -16.43 -2.94 5.51
N SER A 81 -16.11 -2.50 4.29
CA SER A 81 -17.06 -1.83 3.38
C SER A 81 -18.35 -2.66 3.20
N GLY A 82 -19.51 -2.00 3.08
CA GLY A 82 -20.85 -2.60 2.92
C GLY A 82 -21.11 -3.42 1.64
N HIS A 83 -20.06 -3.94 0.99
CA HIS A 83 -20.12 -4.66 -0.28
C HIS A 83 -20.42 -6.16 -0.12
N SER A 84 -21.16 -6.57 0.91
CA SER A 84 -21.53 -7.98 1.15
C SER A 84 -22.27 -8.59 -0.05
N LYS A 85 -23.20 -7.84 -0.66
CA LYS A 85 -23.91 -8.25 -1.89
C LYS A 85 -22.94 -8.49 -3.05
N LEU A 86 -21.99 -7.58 -3.27
CA LEU A 86 -21.00 -7.71 -4.33
C LEU A 86 -20.10 -8.92 -4.12
N ARG A 87 -19.57 -9.11 -2.90
CA ARG A 87 -18.75 -10.30 -2.57
C ARG A 87 -19.52 -11.59 -2.78
N ARG A 88 -20.80 -11.63 -2.37
CA ARG A 88 -21.65 -12.80 -2.61
C ARG A 88 -21.81 -13.11 -4.10
N LEU A 89 -21.99 -12.08 -4.94
CA LEU A 89 -22.05 -12.25 -6.38
C LEU A 89 -20.71 -12.70 -6.98
N GLN A 90 -19.59 -12.14 -6.50
CA GLN A 90 -18.24 -12.55 -6.89
C GLN A 90 -18.01 -14.04 -6.59
N TYR A 91 -18.35 -14.49 -5.37
CA TYR A 91 -18.24 -15.89 -4.98
C TYR A 91 -19.09 -16.80 -5.87
N ARG A 92 -20.34 -16.46 -6.15
CA ARG A 92 -21.18 -17.27 -7.06
C ARG A 92 -20.64 -17.32 -8.49
N ARG A 93 -20.07 -16.21 -8.98
CA ARG A 93 -19.59 -16.10 -10.35
C ARG A 93 -18.26 -16.82 -10.55
N VAL A 94 -17.42 -16.95 -9.52
CA VAL A 94 -16.15 -17.65 -9.63
C VAL A 94 -16.34 -19.13 -10.00
N ASP A 95 -17.45 -19.73 -9.56
CA ASP A 95 -17.80 -21.12 -9.87
C ASP A 95 -18.37 -21.29 -11.29
N THR A 96 -18.58 -20.20 -12.04
CA THR A 96 -19.01 -20.27 -13.45
C THR A 96 -17.78 -20.35 -14.37
N PRO A 97 -17.51 -21.50 -15.03
CA PRO A 97 -16.24 -21.71 -15.74
C PRO A 97 -15.95 -20.67 -16.83
N LEU A 98 -16.97 -20.28 -17.59
CA LEU A 98 -16.85 -19.27 -18.65
C LEU A 98 -16.50 -17.89 -18.09
N PHE A 99 -17.11 -17.50 -16.96
CA PHE A 99 -16.82 -16.23 -16.31
C PHE A 99 -15.39 -16.21 -15.74
N ALA A 100 -14.99 -17.28 -15.04
CA ALA A 100 -13.65 -17.41 -14.48
C ALA A 100 -12.58 -17.36 -15.57
N MET A 101 -12.75 -18.13 -16.65
CA MET A 101 -11.83 -18.16 -17.79
C MET A 101 -11.73 -16.80 -18.48
N ASN A 102 -12.86 -16.14 -18.74
CA ASN A 102 -12.84 -14.82 -19.38
C ASN A 102 -12.19 -13.75 -18.50
N THR A 103 -12.44 -13.78 -17.18
CA THR A 103 -11.81 -12.87 -16.22
C THR A 103 -10.30 -13.11 -16.15
N ALA A 104 -9.86 -14.35 -16.02
CA ALA A 104 -8.44 -14.71 -16.02
C ALA A 104 -7.74 -14.26 -17.31
N ARG A 105 -8.35 -14.53 -18.47
CA ARG A 105 -7.83 -14.11 -19.77
C ARG A 105 -7.70 -12.59 -19.85
N ALA A 106 -8.70 -11.83 -19.38
CA ALA A 106 -8.64 -10.38 -19.38
C ALA A 106 -7.49 -9.85 -18.52
N ILE A 107 -7.29 -10.41 -17.32
CA ILE A 107 -6.17 -10.05 -16.42
C ILE A 107 -4.82 -10.34 -17.08
N VAL A 108 -4.63 -11.54 -17.65
CA VAL A 108 -3.37 -11.92 -18.31
C VAL A 108 -3.11 -11.04 -19.54
N GLN A 109 -4.11 -10.81 -20.38
CA GLN A 109 -3.97 -9.92 -21.55
C GLN A 109 -3.62 -8.49 -21.14
N ALA A 110 -4.20 -7.96 -20.06
CA ALA A 110 -3.85 -6.65 -19.54
C ALA A 110 -2.40 -6.61 -19.05
N LYS A 111 -1.98 -7.63 -18.29
CA LYS A 111 -0.59 -7.75 -17.81
C LYS A 111 0.41 -7.77 -18.98
N LEU A 112 0.18 -8.61 -19.99
CA LEU A 112 1.06 -8.71 -21.15
C LEU A 112 1.13 -7.39 -21.93
N ARG A 113 -0.01 -6.72 -22.13
CA ARG A 113 -0.05 -5.41 -22.81
C ARG A 113 0.76 -4.35 -22.04
N ASN A 114 0.59 -4.29 -20.71
CA ASN A 114 1.33 -3.35 -19.86
C ASN A 114 2.83 -3.67 -19.81
N SER A 115 3.21 -4.93 -19.73
CA SER A 115 4.62 -5.35 -19.80
C SER A 115 5.24 -4.98 -21.15
N ARG A 116 4.54 -5.19 -22.27
CA ARG A 116 5.03 -4.75 -23.59
C ARG A 116 5.22 -3.23 -23.64
N ALA A 117 4.25 -2.46 -23.15
CA ALA A 117 4.35 -1.00 -23.12
C ALA A 117 5.50 -0.51 -22.24
N LEU A 118 5.78 -1.18 -21.12
CA LEU A 118 6.93 -0.90 -20.26
C LEU A 118 8.25 -1.13 -21.00
N LEU A 119 8.41 -2.28 -21.66
CA LEU A 119 9.61 -2.61 -22.43
C LEU A 119 9.83 -1.61 -23.58
N GLN A 120 8.78 -1.21 -24.28
CA GLN A 120 8.84 -0.19 -25.33
C GLN A 120 9.22 1.20 -24.79
N ARG A 121 8.89 1.53 -23.53
CA ARG A 121 9.38 2.75 -22.87
C ARG A 121 10.87 2.64 -22.59
N TYR A 122 11.33 1.55 -21.98
CA TYR A 122 12.75 1.34 -21.70
C TYR A 122 13.61 1.34 -22.96
N GLN A 123 13.13 0.74 -24.06
CA GLN A 123 13.84 0.80 -25.34
C GLN A 123 14.04 2.25 -25.82
N ARG A 124 13.04 3.12 -25.68
CA ARG A 124 13.17 4.53 -26.07
C ARG A 124 14.17 5.28 -25.19
N ASP A 125 14.21 4.98 -23.90
CA ASP A 125 15.15 5.61 -22.96
C ASP A 125 16.60 5.13 -23.19
N LEU A 126 16.80 3.87 -23.59
CA LEU A 126 18.11 3.33 -23.99
C LEU A 126 18.72 4.04 -25.20
N HIS A 127 17.89 4.56 -26.11
CA HIS A 127 18.33 5.29 -27.30
C HIS A 127 18.46 6.81 -27.08
N ARG A 128 18.23 7.32 -25.86
CA ARG A 128 18.63 8.67 -25.51
C ARG A 128 20.14 8.66 -25.23
N PRO A 129 20.97 9.46 -25.94
CA PRO A 129 22.35 9.64 -25.53
C PRO A 129 22.37 10.07 -24.07
N ALA A 130 23.25 9.45 -23.27
CA ALA A 130 23.43 9.84 -21.88
C ALA A 130 23.60 11.37 -21.86
N LEU A 131 22.73 12.06 -21.12
CA LEU A 131 22.94 13.47 -20.82
C LEU A 131 24.32 13.54 -20.15
N GLN A 132 25.30 14.10 -20.87
CA GLN A 132 26.57 14.48 -20.29
C GLN A 132 26.23 15.52 -19.21
N VAL A 133 26.40 15.11 -17.96
CA VAL A 133 26.43 15.99 -16.79
C VAL A 133 27.88 16.10 -16.37
#